data_AF-A0A1I5RKE7-F1
#
_entry.id   AF-A0A1I5RKE7-F1
#
_cell.length_a   1.000
_cell.length_b   1.000
_cell.length_c   1.000
_cell.angle_alpha   90.00
_cell.angle_beta   90.00
_cell.angle_gamma   90.00
#
_symmetry.space_group_name_H-M   'P 1'
#
loop_
_entity.id
_entity.type
_entity.pdbx_description
1 polymer ?
#
loop_
_entity_poly.entity_id
_entity_poly.type
_entity_poly.pdbx_seq_one_letter_code
_entity_poly.pdbx_strand_id
1 'polypeptide(L)'
;MAYILKKVYAFDFTIQENNIKKRMKEFKKILENNEVLKEFDRFVFESIIEKVIVGETDEDKNIDPYKLTFVYKTGFTDNIDGSKFKTAIKNESQKNKKNVEESSELCSHSSNKDNKLCSYSSDNTC
;
A
#
# COMPACT_ATOMS: atom_id res chain seq x y z
N MET A 1 -0.90 -39.04 -46.46
CA MET A 1 0.26 -38.58 -45.65
C MET A 1 0.05 -37.20 -45.03
N ALA A 2 -0.14 -36.13 -45.81
CA ALA A 2 -0.25 -34.76 -45.27
C ALA A 2 -1.36 -34.54 -44.22
N TYR A 3 -2.53 -35.16 -44.39
CA TYR A 3 -3.64 -35.06 -43.44
C TYR A 3 -3.32 -35.67 -42.06
N ILE A 4 -2.61 -36.80 -42.04
CA ILE A 4 -2.24 -37.50 -40.80
C ILE A 4 -1.27 -36.64 -40.00
N LEU A 5 -0.24 -36.08 -40.65
CA LEU A 5 0.72 -35.18 -40.01
C LEU A 5 0.01 -33.95 -39.43
N LYS A 6 -0.89 -33.30 -40.19
CA LYS A 6 -1.62 -32.13 -39.71
C LYS A 6 -2.49 -32.44 -38.48
N LYS A 7 -3.10 -33.63 -38.44
CA LYS A 7 -3.92 -34.08 -37.30
C LYS A 7 -3.08 -34.42 -36.06
N VAL A 8 -1.91 -35.05 -36.24
CA VAL A 8 -0.96 -35.31 -35.15
C VAL A 8 -0.46 -33.99 -34.55
N TYR A 9 0.00 -33.05 -35.38
CA TYR A 9 0.45 -31.73 -34.91
C TYR A 9 -0.64 -30.95 -34.18
N ALA A 10 -1.88 -30.95 -34.70
CA ALA A 10 -2.98 -30.28 -34.02
C ALA A 10 -3.32 -30.93 -32.67
N PHE A 11 -3.29 -32.26 -32.60
CA PHE A 11 -3.54 -33.01 -31.38
C PHE A 11 -2.48 -32.71 -30.31
N ASP A 12 -1.20 -32.79 -30.66
CA ASP A 12 -0.09 -32.50 -29.76
C ASP A 12 -0.15 -31.05 -29.24
N PHE A 13 -0.49 -30.10 -30.11
CA PHE A 13 -0.70 -28.71 -29.72
C PHE A 13 -1.84 -28.56 -28.69
N THR A 14 -2.99 -29.22 -28.93
CA THR A 14 -4.10 -29.16 -27.97
C THR A 14 -3.78 -29.82 -26.62
N ILE A 15 -2.99 -30.90 -26.61
CA ILE A 15 -2.53 -31.52 -25.36
C ILE A 15 -1.61 -30.57 -24.58
N GLN A 16 -0.70 -29.87 -25.26
CA GLN A 16 0.17 -28.89 -24.61
C GLN A 16 -0.63 -27.71 -24.04
N GLU A 17 -1.58 -27.15 -24.80
CA GLU A 17 -2.43 -26.09 -24.29
C GLU A 17 -3.22 -26.52 -23.05
N ASN A 18 -3.81 -27.73 -23.09
CA ASN A 18 -4.59 -28.26 -21.97
C ASN A 18 -3.71 -28.51 -20.74
N ASN A 19 -2.46 -28.97 -20.93
CA ASN A 19 -1.50 -29.13 -19.85
C ASN A 19 -1.09 -27.78 -19.22
N ILE A 20 -0.86 -26.75 -20.04
CA ILE A 20 -0.53 -25.41 -19.53
C ILE A 20 -1.72 -24.85 -18.74
N LYS A 21 -2.93 -24.94 -19.29
CA LYS A 21 -4.16 -24.49 -18.61
C LYS A 21 -4.37 -25.22 -17.28
N LYS A 22 -4.13 -26.54 -17.25
CA LYS A 22 -4.23 -27.36 -16.02
C LYS A 22 -3.20 -26.92 -14.98
N ARG A 23 -1.93 -26.78 -15.38
CA ARG A 23 -0.85 -26.31 -14.51
C ARG A 23 -1.12 -24.92 -13.95
N MET A 24 -1.59 -23.99 -14.79
CA MET A 24 -1.95 -22.64 -14.37
C MET A 24 -3.07 -22.65 -13.32
N LYS A 25 -4.09 -23.50 -13.49
CA LYS A 25 -5.19 -23.66 -12.54
C LYS A 25 -4.72 -24.24 -11.20
N GLU A 26 -3.82 -25.22 -11.23
CA GLU A 26 -3.21 -25.78 -10.02
C GLU A 26 -2.33 -24.73 -9.31
N PHE A 27 -1.51 -23.98 -10.04
CA PHE A 27 -0.75 -22.86 -9.50
C PHE A 27 -1.65 -21.82 -8.83
N LYS A 28 -2.73 -21.41 -9.50
CA LYS A 28 -3.72 -20.49 -8.94
C LYS A 28 -4.32 -21.04 -7.63
N LYS A 29 -4.73 -22.32 -7.61
CA LYS A 29 -5.28 -22.96 -6.42
C LYS A 29 -4.28 -23.00 -5.26
N ILE A 30 -3.01 -23.25 -5.55
CA ILE A 30 -1.94 -23.23 -4.53
C ILE A 30 -1.78 -21.81 -3.96
N LEU A 31 -1.79 -20.77 -4.80
CA LEU A 31 -1.70 -19.38 -4.35
C LEU A 31 -2.94 -18.93 -3.55
N GLU A 32 -4.14 -19.38 -3.93
CA GLU A 32 -5.39 -19.07 -3.21
C GLU A 32 -5.48 -19.80 -1.86
N ASN A 33 -4.94 -21.01 -1.76
CA ASN A 33 -4.97 -21.82 -0.54
C ASN A 33 -3.80 -21.56 0.41
N ASN A 34 -2.69 -21.00 -0.07
CA ASN A 34 -1.57 -20.65 0.78
C ASN A 34 -1.91 -19.42 1.61
N GLU A 35 -1.69 -19.54 2.92
CA GLU A 35 -1.97 -18.52 3.93
C GLU A 35 -1.43 -17.14 3.51
N VAL A 36 -2.27 -16.12 3.72
CA VAL A 36 -1.84 -14.72 3.84
C VAL A 36 -0.58 -14.69 4.70
N LEU A 37 0.42 -13.90 4.29
CA LEU A 37 1.67 -13.75 5.03
C LEU A 37 1.37 -13.51 6.52
N LYS A 38 1.84 -14.42 7.39
CA LYS A 38 1.62 -14.33 8.85
C LYS A 38 2.28 -13.10 9.44
N GLU A 39 3.40 -12.69 8.85
CA GLU A 39 4.17 -11.52 9.20
C GLU A 39 4.43 -10.70 7.94
N PHE A 40 4.56 -9.39 8.12
CA PHE A 40 4.87 -8.51 7.02
C PHE A 40 6.30 -8.76 6.52
N ASP A 41 6.41 -9.22 5.27
CA ASP A 41 7.69 -9.33 4.57
C ASP A 41 7.88 -8.11 3.66
N ARG A 42 8.88 -7.30 4.01
CA ARG A 42 9.21 -6.09 3.28
C ARG A 42 9.67 -6.38 1.84
N PHE A 43 10.46 -7.42 1.62
CA PHE A 43 10.98 -7.75 0.28
C PHE A 43 9.86 -8.24 -0.63
N VAL A 44 8.94 -9.03 -0.09
CA VAL A 44 7.73 -9.42 -0.83
C VAL A 44 6.93 -8.17 -1.17
N PHE A 45 6.66 -7.28 -0.22
CA PHE A 45 5.93 -6.03 -0.48
C PHE A 45 6.59 -5.15 -1.55
N GLU A 46 7.90 -4.92 -1.47
CA GLU A 46 8.66 -4.14 -2.46
C GLU A 46 8.74 -4.83 -3.83
N SER A 47 8.55 -6.15 -3.90
CA SER A 47 8.56 -6.90 -5.16
C SER A 47 7.30 -6.66 -6.00
N ILE A 48 6.14 -6.46 -5.36
CA ILE A 48 4.83 -6.26 -6.01
C ILE A 48 4.43 -4.79 -6.16
N ILE A 49 4.77 -3.95 -5.18
CA ILE A 49 4.42 -2.53 -5.17
C ILE A 49 5.51 -1.70 -5.87
N GLU A 50 5.08 -0.76 -6.70
CA GLU A 50 5.93 0.27 -7.29
C GLU A 50 6.05 1.49 -6.37
N LYS A 51 4.91 2.01 -5.91
CA LYS A 51 4.85 3.13 -4.95
C LYS A 51 3.55 3.12 -4.14
N VAL A 52 3.59 3.78 -2.99
CA VAL A 52 2.42 4.07 -2.15
C VAL A 52 2.27 5.58 -2.05
N ILE A 53 1.06 6.08 -2.29
CA ILE A 53 0.70 7.49 -2.11
C ILE A 53 -0.11 7.58 -0.83
N VAL A 54 0.33 8.45 0.07
CA VAL A 54 -0.35 8.72 1.34
C VAL A 54 -1.05 10.06 1.21
N GLY A 55 -2.35 10.01 1.39
CA GLY A 55 -3.24 11.13 1.26
C GLY A 55 -3.73 11.35 -0.17
N GLU A 56 -5.00 11.74 -0.27
CA GLU A 56 -5.56 12.33 -1.49
C GLU A 56 -5.87 13.79 -1.22
N THR A 57 -5.71 14.61 -2.25
CA THR A 57 -6.11 16.02 -2.21
C THR A 57 -7.43 16.16 -2.95
N ASP A 58 -8.45 16.61 -2.22
CA ASP A 58 -9.76 16.92 -2.80
C ASP A 58 -9.70 18.19 -3.66
N GLU A 59 -10.77 18.47 -4.41
CA GLU A 59 -10.91 19.68 -5.24
C GLU A 59 -10.72 20.98 -4.43
N ASP A 60 -11.09 20.95 -3.15
CA ASP A 60 -10.93 22.07 -2.20
C ASP A 60 -9.52 22.18 -1.60
N LYS A 61 -8.55 21.41 -2.09
CA LYS A 61 -7.17 21.31 -1.56
C LYS A 61 -7.06 20.80 -0.13
N ASN A 62 -8.11 20.14 0.38
CA ASN A 62 -8.05 19.42 1.65
C ASN A 62 -7.35 18.08 1.43
N ILE A 63 -6.46 17.71 2.35
CA ILE A 63 -5.74 16.45 2.30
C ILE A 63 -6.43 15.47 3.26
N ASP A 64 -6.90 14.32 2.75
CA ASP A 64 -7.33 13.21 3.60
C ASP A 64 -6.14 12.29 3.90
N PRO A 65 -5.49 12.39 5.08
CA PRO A 65 -4.30 11.60 5.39
C PRO A 65 -4.58 10.09 5.52
N TYR A 66 -5.85 9.68 5.58
CA TYR A 66 -6.22 8.27 5.73
C TYR A 66 -6.34 7.55 4.39
N LYS A 67 -6.39 8.26 3.26
CA LYS A 67 -6.45 7.59 1.96
C LYS A 67 -5.08 7.08 1.53
N LEU A 68 -4.98 5.77 1.30
CA LEU A 68 -3.77 5.10 0.80
C LEU A 68 -4.02 4.60 -0.62
N THR A 69 -3.15 4.98 -1.57
CA THR A 69 -3.19 4.45 -2.93
C THR A 69 -1.94 3.62 -3.21
N PHE A 70 -2.14 2.35 -3.58
CA PHE A 70 -1.08 1.43 -3.97
C PHE A 70 -0.97 1.39 -5.49
N VAL A 71 0.23 1.64 -6.01
CA VAL A 71 0.54 1.45 -7.43
C VAL A 71 1.40 0.20 -7.55
N TYR A 72 0.92 -0.78 -8.31
CA TYR A 72 1.60 -2.06 -8.51
C TYR A 72 2.54 -1.99 -9.69
N LYS A 73 3.62 -2.79 -9.69
CA LYS A 73 4.54 -2.88 -10.83
C LYS A 73 3.90 -3.39 -12.12
N THR A 74 2.72 -4.01 -12.01
CA THR A 74 1.88 -4.43 -13.14
C THR A 74 1.13 -3.28 -13.80
N GLY A 75 1.15 -2.08 -13.21
CA GLY A 75 0.46 -0.89 -13.68
C GLY A 75 -0.97 -0.71 -13.13
N PHE A 76 -1.47 -1.66 -12.34
CA PHE A 76 -2.75 -1.49 -11.64
C PHE A 76 -2.60 -0.57 -10.43
N THR A 77 -3.70 0.03 -10.00
CA THR A 77 -3.78 0.87 -8.80
C THR A 77 -4.93 0.42 -7.91
N ASP A 78 -4.71 0.38 -6.60
CA ASP A 78 -5.74 0.06 -5.61
C ASP A 78 -5.80 1.14 -4.52
N ASN A 79 -6.98 1.37 -3.96
CA ASN A 79 -7.23 2.39 -2.94
C ASN A 79 -7.76 1.76 -1.66
N ILE A 80 -7.11 2.07 -0.55
CA ILE A 80 -7.44 1.56 0.77
C ILE A 80 -7.71 2.72 1.72
N ASP A 81 -8.78 2.58 2.50
CA ASP A 81 -9.12 3.50 3.58
C ASP A 81 -8.36 3.13 4.86
N GLY A 82 -7.34 3.94 5.16
CA GLY A 82 -6.45 3.85 6.31
C GLY A 82 -7.14 4.06 7.66
N SER A 83 -8.33 4.68 7.69
CA SER A 83 -9.05 4.96 8.93
C SER A 83 -9.44 3.69 9.68
N LYS A 84 -9.62 2.58 8.94
CA LYS A 84 -9.96 1.24 9.46
C LYS A 84 -8.82 0.58 10.23
N PHE A 85 -7.58 1.05 10.03
CA PHE A 85 -6.38 0.51 10.69
C PHE A 85 -5.93 1.37 11.87
N LYS A 86 -6.70 2.40 12.22
CA LYS A 86 -6.46 3.21 13.41
C LYS A 86 -6.62 2.34 14.66
N THR A 87 -5.50 1.92 15.24
CA THR A 87 -5.51 1.35 16.57
C THR A 87 -6.01 2.41 17.54
N ALA A 88 -6.87 2.04 18.49
CA ALA A 88 -7.25 2.96 19.55
C ALA A 88 -5.98 3.36 20.30
N ILE A 89 -5.54 4.61 20.11
CA ILE A 89 -4.44 5.19 20.87
C ILE A 89 -4.94 5.29 22.32
N LYS A 90 -4.64 4.28 23.13
CA LYS A 90 -4.82 4.34 24.57
C LYS A 90 -3.71 5.23 25.10
N ASN A 91 -3.96 6.53 25.13
CA ASN A 91 -3.19 7.38 26.04
C ASN A 91 -3.41 6.79 27.44
N GLU A 92 -2.32 6.44 28.13
CA GLU A 92 -2.33 5.92 29.51
C GLU A 92 -3.08 6.86 30.50
N SER A 93 -3.37 8.09 30.07
CA SER A 93 -4.15 9.10 30.78
C SER A 93 -5.66 8.85 30.85
N GLN A 94 -6.25 7.88 30.14
CA GLN A 94 -7.71 7.66 30.18
C GLN A 94 -8.22 6.86 31.40
N LYS A 95 -7.48 6.83 32.53
CA LYS A 95 -8.01 6.21 33.75
C LYS A 95 -9.05 7.08 34.47
N ASN A 96 -9.16 8.38 34.21
CA ASN A 96 -10.12 9.26 34.89
C ASN A 96 -10.72 10.31 33.95
N LYS A 97 -11.93 10.09 33.42
CA LYS A 97 -12.84 11.20 33.08
C LYS A 97 -14.30 10.78 33.16
N LYS A 98 -14.75 10.54 34.40
CA LYS A 98 -16.13 10.82 34.80
C LYS A 98 -16.18 12.33 35.06
N ASN A 99 -17.07 13.02 34.36
CA ASN A 99 -17.57 14.39 34.57
C ASN A 99 -16.54 15.50 34.80
N VAL A 100 -16.58 16.54 33.96
CA VAL A 100 -16.69 17.95 34.37
C VAL A 100 -16.68 18.80 33.09
N GLU A 101 -17.69 19.66 33.03
CA GLU A 101 -17.94 20.73 32.07
C GLU A 101 -16.75 21.68 31.94
N GLU A 102 -16.74 22.43 30.85
CA GLU A 102 -16.04 23.71 30.66
C GLU A 102 -14.62 23.86 31.27
N SER A 103 -13.62 23.72 30.42
CA SER A 103 -12.58 24.76 30.32
C SER A 103 -11.77 24.55 29.05
N SER A 104 -11.95 25.51 28.16
CA SER A 104 -11.11 25.81 27.02
C SER A 104 -9.69 26.15 27.47
N GLU A 105 -8.82 25.15 27.56
CA GLU A 105 -7.37 25.35 27.54
C GLU A 105 -6.75 24.37 26.53
N LEU A 106 -6.88 24.75 25.26
CA LEU A 106 -6.00 24.26 24.21
C LEU A 106 -4.63 24.90 24.40
N CYS A 107 -3.57 24.11 24.17
CA CYS A 107 -2.18 24.55 24.22
C CYS A 107 -1.98 25.85 23.43
N SER A 108 -1.84 26.96 24.12
CA SER A 108 -1.35 28.21 23.54
C SER A 108 0.16 28.09 23.42
N HIS A 109 0.63 27.45 22.35
CA HIS A 109 1.98 27.75 21.88
C HIS A 109 1.96 29.20 21.39
N SER A 110 2.32 30.10 22.29
CA SER A 110 2.59 31.49 21.97
C SER A 110 3.71 31.51 20.94
N SER A 111 3.35 31.89 19.72
CA SER A 111 4.27 32.12 18.62
C SER A 111 5.02 33.43 18.87
N ASN A 112 6.11 33.38 19.63
CA ASN A 112 7.14 34.39 19.48
C ASN A 112 7.99 34.03 18.25
N LYS A 113 7.77 34.81 17.20
CA LYS A 113 8.62 34.94 16.02
C LYS A 113 10.06 35.20 16.46
N ASP A 114 10.95 34.26 16.17
CA ASP A 114 12.33 34.59 15.82
C ASP A 114 12.62 33.91 14.49
N ASN A 115 12.66 34.72 13.43
CA ASN A 115 13.14 34.33 12.10
C ASN A 115 14.60 33.88 12.22
N LYS A 116 14.84 32.61 12.52
CA LYS A 116 16.17 32.02 12.35
C LYS A 116 16.32 31.61 10.89
N LEU A 117 16.71 32.59 10.06
CA LEU A 117 17.25 32.35 8.73
C LEU A 117 18.34 31.28 8.84
N CYS A 118 18.12 30.12 8.21
CA CYS A 118 19.17 29.14 8.00
C CYS A 118 20.15 29.69 6.96
N SER A 119 21.21 30.33 7.43
CA SER A 119 22.36 30.66 6.59
C SER A 119 23.10 29.35 6.29
N TYR A 120 22.91 28.80 5.08
CA TYR A 120 23.84 27.82 4.54
C TYR A 120 25.13 28.57 4.17
N SER A 121 26.17 28.47 5.01
CA SER A 121 27.53 28.81 4.57
C SER A 121 27.99 27.71 3.63
N SER A 122 28.06 28.01 2.33
CA SER A 122 28.83 27.20 1.39
C SER A 122 30.30 27.60 1.52
N ASP A 123 31.04 26.84 2.30
CA ASP A 123 32.50 26.99 2.33
C ASP A 123 33.07 26.39 1.05
N ASN A 124 33.16 27.24 0.03
CA ASN A 124 33.97 27.01 -1.16
C ASN A 124 35.39 27.52 -0.86
N THR A 125 36.36 26.61 -0.76
CA THR A 125 37.80 26.90 -0.97
C THR A 125 38.42 25.57 -1.42
N CYS A 126 38.65 25.39 -2.72
CA CYS A 126 39.88 25.66 -3.48
C CYS A 126 41.04 24.76 -3.08
#